data_AF-A0A966BAR1-F1
#
_entry.id   AF-A0A966BAR1-F1
#
_cell.length_a   1.000
_cell.length_b   1.000
_cell.length_c   1.000
_cell.angle_alpha   90.00
_cell.angle_beta   90.00
_cell.angle_gamma   90.00
#
_symmetry.space_group_name_H-M   'P 1'
#
loop_
_entity.id
_entity.type
_entity.pdbx_description
1 polymer ?
#
loop_
_entity_poly.entity_id
_entity_poly.type
_entity_poly.pdbx_seq_one_letter_code
_entity_poly.pdbx_strand_id
1 'polypeptide(L)'
;MIDRPDATQLLEAMAETLTDKVMPSLDGGAKHSARVVANLCMILAREWDEREGMAVDELRALLDSPDAEHVDLIADLDRRFANDDVSSELAAALYPIMMADAERRLAIAKPEYLEP
;
A
#
# COMPACT_ATOMS: atom_id res chain seq x y z
N MET A 1 -3.61 -8.14 -20.15
CA MET A 1 -3.57 -7.79 -18.72
C MET A 1 -4.34 -6.48 -18.60
N ILE A 2 -5.48 -6.47 -17.91
CA ILE A 2 -6.21 -5.23 -17.66
C ILE A 2 -5.48 -4.56 -16.51
N ASP A 3 -4.78 -3.46 -16.79
CA ASP A 3 -4.16 -2.60 -15.78
C ASP A 3 -5.26 -2.17 -14.81
N ARG A 4 -5.24 -2.74 -13.60
CA ARG A 4 -6.12 -2.30 -12.52
C ARG A 4 -5.43 -1.11 -11.90
N PRO A 5 -6.10 0.05 -11.82
CA PRO A 5 -5.47 1.23 -11.24
C PRO A 5 -5.11 0.96 -9.78
N ASP A 6 -3.92 1.40 -9.39
CA ASP A 6 -3.45 1.30 -8.01
C ASP A 6 -4.15 2.32 -7.10
N ALA A 7 -3.90 2.22 -5.78
CA ALA A 7 -4.55 3.09 -4.81
C ALA A 7 -4.20 4.57 -5.01
N THR A 8 -2.95 4.86 -5.41
CA THR A 8 -2.47 6.22 -5.69
C THR A 8 -3.25 6.82 -6.86
N GLN A 9 -3.34 6.11 -7.97
CA GLN A 9 -4.08 6.52 -9.17
C GLN A 9 -5.58 6.73 -8.89
N LEU A 10 -6.19 5.89 -8.05
CA LEU A 10 -7.59 6.06 -7.65
C LEU A 10 -7.79 7.33 -6.82
N LEU A 11 -6.89 7.60 -5.86
CA LEU A 11 -6.95 8.79 -5.01
C LEU A 11 -6.71 10.07 -5.81
N GLU A 12 -5.77 10.06 -6.75
CA GLU A 12 -5.53 11.17 -7.68
C GLU A 12 -6.75 11.43 -8.55
N ALA A 13 -7.35 10.40 -9.14
CA ALA A 13 -8.56 10.53 -9.96
C ALA A 13 -9.75 11.09 -9.16
N MET A 14 -9.88 10.73 -7.88
CA MET A 14 -10.88 11.32 -6.97
C MET A 14 -10.61 12.81 -6.74
N ALA A 15 -9.35 13.20 -6.48
CA ALA A 15 -8.97 14.58 -6.26
C ALA A 15 -9.21 15.45 -7.51
N GLU A 16 -8.84 14.95 -8.69
CA GLU A 16 -9.10 15.60 -9.98
C GLU A 16 -10.60 15.76 -10.24
N THR A 17 -11.38 14.71 -10.03
CA THR A 17 -12.84 14.76 -10.23
C THR A 17 -13.48 15.80 -9.30
N LEU A 18 -13.08 15.82 -8.02
CA LEU A 18 -13.58 16.78 -7.05
C LEU A 18 -13.22 18.22 -7.46
N THR A 19 -12.00 18.44 -7.91
CA THR A 19 -11.47 19.76 -8.26
C THR A 19 -12.05 20.29 -9.59
N ASP A 20 -12.07 19.44 -10.62
CA ASP A 20 -12.34 19.87 -11.99
C ASP A 20 -13.80 19.75 -12.40
N LYS A 21 -14.54 18.82 -11.79
CA LYS A 21 -15.94 18.54 -12.16
C LYS A 21 -16.92 18.97 -11.08
N VAL A 22 -16.62 18.71 -9.81
CA VAL A 22 -17.57 18.92 -8.71
C VAL A 22 -17.52 20.35 -8.19
N MET A 23 -16.34 20.83 -7.77
CA MET A 23 -16.16 22.16 -7.17
C MET A 23 -16.67 23.34 -8.02
N PRO A 24 -16.60 23.34 -9.37
CA PRO A 24 -17.15 24.43 -10.17
C PRO A 24 -18.67 24.59 -10.05
N SER A 25 -19.37 23.51 -9.67
CA SER A 25 -20.83 23.50 -9.50
C SER A 25 -21.27 23.72 -8.05
N LEU A 26 -20.33 23.94 -7.12
CA LEU A 26 -20.58 24.13 -5.69
C LEU A 26 -20.24 25.54 -5.24
N ASP A 27 -20.98 26.01 -4.24
CA ASP A 27 -20.76 27.29 -3.58
C ASP A 27 -20.61 27.15 -2.06
N GLY A 28 -20.07 28.20 -1.43
CA GLY A 28 -20.01 28.32 0.03
C GLY A 28 -19.34 27.13 0.73
N GLY A 29 -19.97 26.66 1.81
CA GLY A 29 -19.44 25.58 2.65
C GLY A 29 -19.24 24.26 1.90
N ALA A 30 -20.12 23.93 0.95
CA ALA A 30 -20.01 22.68 0.18
C ALA A 30 -18.76 22.68 -0.71
N LYS A 31 -18.43 23.83 -1.32
CA LYS A 31 -17.19 23.99 -2.09
C LYS A 31 -15.95 23.82 -1.22
N HIS A 32 -15.98 24.36 -0.01
CA HIS A 32 -14.88 24.21 0.94
C HIS A 32 -14.69 22.75 1.35
N SER A 33 -15.76 22.04 1.72
CA SER A 33 -15.69 20.61 2.05
C SER A 33 -15.16 19.77 0.89
N ALA A 34 -15.60 20.01 -0.34
CA ALA A 34 -15.08 19.30 -1.52
C ALA A 34 -13.57 19.52 -1.70
N ARG A 35 -13.09 20.76 -1.49
CA ARG A 35 -11.66 21.08 -1.54
C ARG A 35 -10.86 20.36 -0.46
N VAL A 36 -11.40 20.28 0.77
CA VAL A 36 -10.74 19.55 1.87
C VAL A 36 -10.59 18.08 1.49
N VAL A 37 -11.64 17.44 0.96
CA VAL A 37 -11.57 16.03 0.56
C VAL A 37 -10.58 15.82 -0.58
N ALA A 38 -10.55 16.68 -1.60
CA ALA A 38 -9.56 16.59 -2.67
C ALA A 38 -8.11 16.67 -2.14
N ASN A 39 -7.86 17.57 -1.18
CA ASN A 39 -6.54 17.66 -0.53
C ASN A 39 -6.21 16.40 0.28
N LEU A 40 -7.19 15.83 1.00
CA LEU A 40 -6.98 14.58 1.75
C LEU A 40 -6.65 13.42 0.81
N CYS A 41 -7.32 13.32 -0.35
CA CYS A 41 -6.98 12.33 -1.37
C CYS A 41 -5.52 12.46 -1.81
N MET A 42 -5.04 13.68 -2.08
CA MET A 42 -3.64 13.90 -2.47
C MET A 42 -2.64 13.59 -1.34
N ILE A 43 -2.99 13.89 -0.08
CA ILE A 43 -2.15 13.52 1.07
C ILE A 43 -2.04 11.99 1.18
N LEU A 44 -3.18 11.29 1.10
CA LEU A 44 -3.22 9.84 1.18
C LEU A 44 -2.51 9.16 0.01
N ALA A 45 -2.59 9.73 -1.20
CA ALA A 45 -1.85 9.24 -2.36
C ALA A 45 -0.35 9.28 -2.12
N ARG A 46 0.17 10.40 -1.59
CA ARG A 46 1.58 10.55 -1.23
C ARG A 46 2.00 9.60 -0.11
N GLU A 47 1.19 9.48 0.95
CA GLU A 47 1.49 8.53 2.04
C GLU A 47 1.51 7.08 1.55
N TRP A 48 0.69 6.74 0.57
CA TRP A 48 0.67 5.39 0.00
C TRP A 48 1.94 5.10 -0.80
N ASP A 49 2.32 6.03 -1.68
CA ASP A 49 3.56 5.95 -2.47
C ASP A 49 4.81 5.87 -1.58
N GLU A 50 4.88 6.70 -0.53
CA GLU A 50 5.98 6.68 0.45
C GLU A 50 6.06 5.33 1.20
N ARG A 51 4.91 4.74 1.57
CA ARG A 51 4.87 3.43 2.24
C ARG A 51 5.29 2.30 1.32
N GLU A 52 4.88 2.33 0.06
CA GLU A 52 5.29 1.34 -0.93
C GLU A 52 6.80 1.42 -1.19
N GLY A 53 7.34 2.63 -1.32
CA GLY A 53 8.79 2.85 -1.41
C GLY A 53 9.56 2.30 -0.20
N MET A 54 9.12 2.60 1.02
CA MET A 54 9.74 2.05 2.24
C MET A 54 9.69 0.53 2.29
N ALA A 55 8.57 -0.09 1.93
CA ALA A 55 8.44 -1.55 1.91
C ALA A 55 9.37 -2.20 0.88
N VAL A 56 9.54 -1.59 -0.29
CA VAL A 56 10.48 -2.07 -1.31
C VAL A 56 11.93 -1.97 -0.83
N ASP A 57 12.32 -0.87 -0.19
CA ASP A 57 13.68 -0.71 0.34
C ASP A 57 13.99 -1.69 1.48
N GLU A 58 13.02 -1.96 2.35
CA GLU A 58 13.13 -3.01 3.37
C GLU A 58 13.32 -4.39 2.74
N LEU A 59 12.57 -4.71 1.68
CA LEU A 59 12.73 -5.97 0.94
C LEU A 59 14.12 -6.08 0.27
N ARG A 60 14.63 -4.99 -0.32
CA ARG A 60 15.98 -4.95 -0.91
C ARG A 60 17.06 -5.23 0.13
N ALA A 61 16.96 -4.60 1.29
CA ALA A 61 17.89 -4.82 2.39
C ALA A 61 17.80 -6.25 2.92
N LEU A 62 16.59 -6.79 3.03
CA LEU A 62 16.34 -8.14 3.54
C LEU A 62 16.82 -9.24 2.59
N LEU A 63 16.74 -9.01 1.27
CA LEU A 63 17.16 -9.97 0.23
C LEU A 63 18.59 -9.72 -0.30
N ASP A 64 19.32 -8.75 0.26
CA ASP A 64 20.65 -8.31 -0.18
C ASP A 64 20.70 -7.97 -1.69
N SER A 65 19.69 -7.22 -2.15
CA SER A 65 19.44 -6.93 -3.57
C SER A 65 19.13 -5.43 -3.77
N PRO A 66 20.13 -4.53 -3.62
CA PRO A 66 19.94 -3.08 -3.49
C PRO A 66 19.35 -2.37 -4.71
N ASP A 67 19.38 -2.99 -5.89
CA ASP A 67 18.90 -2.40 -7.15
C ASP A 67 17.75 -3.19 -7.80
N ALA A 68 17.25 -4.24 -7.14
CA ALA A 68 16.19 -5.05 -7.71
C ALA A 68 14.87 -4.28 -7.74
N GLU A 69 14.10 -4.49 -8.81
CA GLU A 69 12.73 -3.99 -8.90
C GLU A 69 11.81 -4.79 -7.97
N HIS A 70 10.71 -4.18 -7.53
CA HIS A 70 9.76 -4.82 -6.61
C HIS A 70 9.28 -6.18 -7.13
N VAL A 71 8.99 -6.29 -8.44
CA VAL A 71 8.54 -7.55 -9.05
C VAL A 71 9.60 -8.66 -8.96
N ASP A 72 10.87 -8.31 -9.10
CA ASP A 72 11.98 -9.27 -9.03
C ASP A 72 12.23 -9.70 -7.58
N LEU A 73 12.10 -8.78 -6.62
CA LEU A 73 12.19 -9.08 -5.18
C LEU A 73 11.12 -10.08 -4.74
N ILE A 74 9.86 -9.89 -5.19
CA ILE A 74 8.76 -10.82 -4.90
C ILE A 74 9.02 -12.17 -5.56
N ALA A 75 9.46 -12.19 -6.83
CA ALA A 75 9.78 -13.44 -7.52
C ALA A 75 10.96 -14.20 -6.87
N ASP A 76 11.92 -13.48 -6.30
CA ASP A 76 13.02 -14.06 -5.54
C ASP A 76 12.53 -14.68 -4.22
N LEU A 77 11.71 -13.95 -3.48
CA LEU A 77 11.12 -14.41 -2.23
C LEU A 77 10.27 -15.68 -2.44
N ASP A 78 9.40 -15.68 -3.45
CA ASP A 78 8.59 -16.85 -3.83
C ASP A 78 9.44 -18.06 -4.17
N ARG A 79 10.56 -17.85 -4.89
CA ARG A 79 11.49 -18.93 -5.25
C ARG A 79 12.18 -19.51 -4.02
N ARG A 80 12.61 -18.66 -3.08
CA ARG A 80 13.23 -19.09 -1.82
C ARG A 80 12.25 -19.89 -0.96
N PHE A 81 11.01 -19.43 -0.82
CA PHE A 81 9.95 -20.19 -0.13
C PHE A 81 9.65 -21.53 -0.80
N ALA A 82 9.54 -21.57 -2.13
CA ALA A 82 9.22 -22.80 -2.86
C ALA A 82 10.31 -23.87 -2.72
N ASN A 83 11.56 -23.47 -2.54
CA ASN A 83 12.71 -24.37 -2.42
C ASN A 83 13.12 -24.65 -0.97
N ASP A 84 12.36 -24.16 0.03
CA ASP A 84 12.72 -24.19 1.45
C ASP A 84 14.11 -23.56 1.72
N ASP A 85 14.50 -22.61 0.87
CA ASP A 85 15.79 -21.90 0.87
C ASP A 85 15.64 -20.53 1.53
N VAL A 86 15.02 -20.53 2.72
CA VAL A 86 14.86 -19.35 3.56
C VAL A 86 15.78 -19.51 4.76
N SER A 87 16.81 -18.66 4.86
CA SER A 87 17.70 -18.70 6.03
C SER A 87 16.90 -18.45 7.32
N SER A 88 17.37 -18.98 8.44
CA SER A 88 16.70 -18.75 9.73
C SER A 88 16.66 -17.27 10.12
N GLU A 89 17.65 -16.47 9.70
CA GLU A 89 17.62 -15.02 9.88
C GLU A 89 16.53 -14.34 9.03
N LEU A 90 16.40 -14.73 7.76
CA LEU A 90 15.37 -14.22 6.86
C LEU A 90 13.96 -14.59 7.36
N ALA A 91 13.77 -15.84 7.80
CA ALA A 91 12.51 -16.29 8.37
C ALA A 91 12.13 -15.53 9.65
N ALA A 92 13.11 -15.27 10.54
CA ALA A 92 12.88 -14.50 11.76
C ALA A 92 12.51 -13.04 11.47
N ALA A 93 13.08 -12.44 10.43
CA ALA A 93 12.77 -11.08 9.99
C ALA A 93 11.41 -10.97 9.29
N LEU A 94 11.02 -11.96 8.49
CA LEU A 94 9.73 -11.98 7.77
C LEU A 94 8.54 -12.26 8.68
N TYR A 95 8.71 -13.11 9.70
CA TYR A 95 7.64 -13.55 10.59
C TYR A 95 6.80 -12.39 11.18
N PRO A 96 7.38 -11.36 11.85
CA PRO A 96 6.58 -10.27 12.41
C PRO A 96 5.84 -9.46 11.34
N ILE A 97 6.41 -9.32 10.15
CA ILE A 97 5.81 -8.60 9.02
C ILE A 97 4.59 -9.38 8.49
N MET A 98 4.76 -10.68 8.26
CA MET A 98 3.69 -11.57 7.80
C MET A 98 2.55 -11.66 8.83
N MET A 99 2.89 -11.74 10.12
CA MET A 99 1.90 -11.77 11.19
C MET A 99 1.11 -10.46 11.28
N ALA A 100 1.77 -9.30 11.21
CA ALA A 100 1.10 -8.01 11.21
C ALA A 100 0.15 -7.83 10.01
N ASP A 101 0.53 -8.31 8.83
CA ASP A 101 -0.36 -8.30 7.66
C ASP A 101 -1.54 -9.25 7.82
N ALA A 102 -1.30 -10.47 8.32
CA ALA A 102 -2.35 -11.43 8.61
C ALA A 102 -3.36 -10.87 9.61
N GLU A 103 -2.90 -10.27 10.71
CA GLU A 103 -3.75 -9.61 11.72
C GLU A 103 -4.57 -8.47 11.11
N ARG A 104 -3.95 -7.61 10.29
CA ARG A 104 -4.65 -6.51 9.61
C ARG A 104 -5.78 -7.03 8.71
N ARG A 105 -5.53 -8.10 7.95
CA ARG A 105 -6.56 -8.75 7.12
C ARG A 105 -7.64 -9.40 7.99
N LEU A 106 -7.26 -10.01 9.11
CA LEU A 106 -8.19 -10.61 10.07
C LEU A 106 -9.12 -9.55 10.67
N ALA A 107 -8.61 -8.37 11.02
CA ALA A 107 -9.40 -7.27 11.58
C ALA A 107 -10.52 -6.80 10.62
N ILE A 108 -10.31 -6.95 9.32
CA ILE A 108 -11.31 -6.61 8.29
C ILE A 108 -12.26 -7.79 8.07
N ALA A 109 -11.71 -8.98 7.86
CA ALA A 109 -12.48 -10.14 7.43
C ALA A 109 -13.27 -10.81 8.56
N LYS A 110 -12.65 -10.94 9.74
CA LYS A 110 -13.16 -11.63 10.94
C LYS A 110 -12.59 -11.03 12.23
N PRO A 111 -13.04 -9.82 12.60
CA PRO A 111 -12.50 -9.10 13.77
C PRO A 111 -12.65 -9.88 15.09
N GLU A 112 -13.62 -10.79 15.22
CA GLU A 112 -13.82 -11.59 16.43
C GLU A 112 -12.66 -12.52 16.80
N TYR A 113 -11.71 -12.77 15.89
CA TYR A 113 -10.52 -13.59 16.17
C TYR A 113 -9.35 -12.80 16.77
N LEU A 114 -9.47 -11.47 16.88
CA LEU A 114 -8.47 -10.60 17.50
C LEU A 114 -8.87 -10.14 18.91
N GLU A 115 -10.09 -10.46 19.36
CA GLU A 115 -10.55 -10.18 20.71
C GLU A 115 -10.16 -11.36 21.64
N PRO A 116 -9.65 -11.10 22.86
CA PRO A 116 -9.18 -12.12 23.80
C PRO A 116 -10.29 -12.96 24.43
#